data_AF-A0A552ATW0-F1
#
_entry.id   AF-A0A552ATW0-F1
#
_cell.length_a   1.000
_cell.length_b   1.000
_cell.length_c   1.000
_cell.angle_alpha   90.00
_cell.angle_beta   90.00
_cell.angle_gamma   90.00
#
_symmetry.space_group_name_H-M   'P 1'
#
loop_
_entity.id
_entity.type
_entity.pdbx_description
1 polymer ?
#
loop_
_entity_poly.entity_id
_entity_poly.type
_entity_poly.pdbx_seq_one_letter_code
_entity_poly.pdbx_strand_id
1 'polypeptide(L)'
;MKDNTPKVKSLKSYLQHLPQSASEAIVSTNFAPYLISYLGFSTTEIIPQYDTGGGGITDFATRRNLGNDIFLQTKSNPFLLIELKGREINLTENSPKYASTVNQLKRQLLGTNCKASQWGIITNSLHIQLFRKHGKTIFPATTCIQLTPDNIDDTIALIKTKIDKTPKALTVTVYNNKGGVGKTTTTINLAAILAFLGKKVLVLDFDFNQRDLTSSLLNIKPQNGLLEEALTDKNIDLKSVIIPYIFKNTKLQITFDVVPADPKIAELTEFEYHSKMKISTLHRKLDLARYEYDYIFIDAAPNWRFTSQLAVYAADVVLLPTKHNNSFSLNNAATAIKEFLPEMQKSKKDGTPIALPIFFNGEKITQPQLELAQKEINQILKNDKTLLPYFYPKHAPAKKNLDIHHLPEYAIIASAAFARVPAVYKHISVYYYYQDLAKEYFLQ
;
A
#
# COMPACT_ATOMS: atom_id res chain seq x y z
N MET A 1 -36.17 0.13 13.52
CA MET A 1 -36.14 -1.27 14.02
C MET A 1 -35.24 -1.30 15.24
N LYS A 2 -35.64 -1.94 16.35
CA LYS A 2 -34.72 -2.11 17.50
C LYS A 2 -33.62 -3.09 17.09
N ASP A 3 -32.37 -2.70 17.29
CA ASP A 3 -31.22 -3.57 17.05
C ASP A 3 -31.16 -4.65 18.14
N ASN A 4 -31.64 -5.85 17.81
CA ASN A 4 -31.62 -7.01 18.69
C ASN A 4 -30.35 -7.87 18.49
N THR A 5 -29.30 -7.33 17.86
CA THR A 5 -28.07 -8.09 17.62
C THR A 5 -27.39 -8.42 18.96
N PRO A 6 -27.20 -9.71 19.30
CA PRO A 6 -26.52 -10.10 20.54
C PRO A 6 -25.10 -9.52 20.54
N LYS A 7 -24.72 -8.77 21.58
CA LYS A 7 -23.34 -8.31 21.75
C LYS A 7 -22.45 -9.49 22.14
N VAL A 8 -21.70 -10.01 21.18
CA VAL A 8 -20.74 -11.09 21.43
C VAL A 8 -19.53 -10.51 22.15
N LYS A 9 -19.29 -10.97 23.39
CA LYS A 9 -18.14 -10.55 24.20
C LYS A 9 -16.93 -11.49 24.09
N SER A 10 -17.14 -12.72 23.62
CA SER A 10 -16.08 -13.70 23.38
C SER A 10 -16.49 -14.65 22.25
N LEU A 11 -15.52 -14.99 21.41
CA LEU A 11 -15.63 -15.95 20.31
C LEU A 11 -15.12 -17.34 20.67
N LYS A 12 -14.56 -17.51 21.88
CA LYS A 12 -13.91 -18.75 22.34
C LYS A 12 -14.81 -19.97 22.21
N SER A 13 -16.04 -19.88 22.74
CA SER A 13 -17.00 -20.99 22.69
C SER A 13 -17.37 -21.34 21.25
N TYR A 14 -17.65 -20.35 20.40
CA TYR A 14 -17.98 -20.56 19.00
C TYR A 14 -16.85 -21.24 18.23
N LEU A 15 -15.59 -20.87 18.52
CA LEU A 15 -14.43 -21.52 17.93
C LEU A 15 -14.29 -22.99 18.35
N GLN A 16 -14.50 -23.29 19.64
CA GLN A 16 -14.36 -24.63 20.22
C GLN A 16 -15.44 -25.61 19.76
N HIS A 17 -16.67 -25.15 19.55
CA HIS A 17 -17.79 -26.01 19.15
C HIS A 17 -17.83 -26.32 17.65
N LEU A 18 -16.99 -25.67 16.85
CA LEU A 18 -16.86 -25.97 15.43
C LEU A 18 -16.01 -27.25 15.23
N PRO A 19 -16.50 -28.24 14.45
CA PRO A 19 -15.70 -29.41 14.07
C PRO A 19 -14.40 -29.02 13.35
N GLN A 20 -13.35 -29.86 13.41
CA GLN A 20 -12.13 -29.60 12.62
C GLN A 20 -12.38 -29.68 11.11
N SER A 21 -13.35 -30.49 10.68
CA SER A 21 -13.78 -30.64 9.28
C SER A 21 -14.98 -29.77 8.90
N ALA A 22 -15.24 -28.69 9.66
CA ALA A 22 -16.38 -27.82 9.39
C ALA A 22 -16.30 -27.22 7.99
N SER A 23 -17.27 -27.55 7.15
CA SER A 23 -17.39 -26.99 5.79
C SER A 23 -17.63 -25.47 5.83
N GLU A 24 -17.45 -24.82 4.69
CA GLU A 24 -17.70 -23.39 4.53
C GLU A 24 -19.12 -22.98 4.99
N ALA A 25 -20.13 -23.80 4.72
CA ALA A 25 -21.50 -23.57 5.18
C ALA A 25 -21.65 -23.64 6.71
N ILE A 26 -20.93 -24.56 7.36
CA ILE A 26 -20.91 -24.69 8.83
C ILE A 26 -20.20 -23.48 9.44
N VAL A 27 -19.07 -23.04 8.88
CA VAL A 27 -18.35 -21.83 9.31
C VAL A 27 -19.22 -20.59 9.13
N SER A 28 -19.87 -20.46 7.97
CA SER A 28 -20.76 -19.34 7.65
C SER A 28 -21.95 -19.24 8.59
N THR A 29 -22.52 -20.36 9.03
CA THR A 29 -23.69 -20.36 9.94
C THR A 29 -23.29 -20.20 11.41
N ASN A 30 -22.21 -20.86 11.85
CA ASN A 30 -21.91 -21.03 13.27
C ASN A 30 -20.75 -20.16 13.77
N PHE A 31 -20.03 -19.46 12.89
CA PHE A 31 -18.92 -18.58 13.28
C PHE A 31 -19.10 -17.14 12.77
N ALA A 32 -19.37 -16.98 11.47
CA ALA A 32 -19.31 -15.67 10.81
C ALA A 32 -20.25 -14.61 11.42
N PRO A 33 -21.52 -14.90 11.79
CA PRO A 33 -22.41 -13.90 12.38
C PRO A 33 -21.88 -13.39 13.72
N TYR A 34 -21.24 -14.25 14.50
CA TYR A 34 -20.66 -13.89 15.80
C TYR A 34 -19.38 -13.08 15.62
N LEU A 35 -18.52 -13.45 14.66
CA LEU A 35 -17.36 -12.65 14.27
C LEU A 35 -17.79 -11.23 13.87
N ILE A 36 -18.78 -11.12 12.99
CA ILE A 36 -19.28 -9.84 12.48
C ILE A 36 -19.88 -8.99 13.60
N SER A 37 -20.66 -9.60 14.50
CA SER A 37 -21.18 -8.93 15.69
C SER A 37 -20.06 -8.45 16.61
N TYR A 38 -19.01 -9.27 16.84
CA TYR A 38 -17.84 -8.87 17.63
C TYR A 38 -17.09 -7.68 17.01
N LEU A 39 -16.99 -7.63 15.68
CA LEU A 39 -16.45 -6.48 14.94
C LEU A 39 -17.34 -5.22 15.05
N GLY A 40 -18.56 -5.36 15.59
CA GLY A 40 -19.45 -4.26 15.93
C GLY A 40 -20.45 -3.90 14.83
N PHE A 41 -20.81 -4.84 13.96
CA PHE A 41 -21.87 -4.65 12.96
C PHE A 41 -23.15 -5.36 13.41
N SER A 42 -24.28 -4.66 13.29
CA SER A 42 -25.62 -5.18 13.56
C SER A 42 -26.19 -5.97 12.38
N THR A 43 -27.26 -6.73 12.61
CA THR A 43 -27.98 -7.46 11.55
C THR A 43 -28.46 -6.58 10.39
N THR A 44 -28.74 -5.30 10.63
CA THR A 44 -29.15 -4.34 9.58
C THR A 44 -27.98 -3.78 8.77
N GLU A 45 -26.75 -4.12 9.14
CA GLU A 45 -25.49 -3.65 8.57
C GLU A 45 -24.75 -4.75 7.82
N ILE A 46 -25.43 -5.86 7.52
CA ILE A 46 -24.86 -7.07 6.91
C ILE A 46 -25.68 -7.46 5.68
N ILE A 47 -24.99 -7.77 4.57
CA ILE A 47 -25.57 -8.42 3.39
C ILE A 47 -24.81 -9.73 3.15
N PRO A 48 -25.46 -10.90 3.26
CA PRO A 48 -24.88 -12.15 2.83
C PRO A 48 -24.87 -12.26 1.30
N GLN A 49 -23.92 -13.01 0.73
CA GLN A 49 -23.81 -13.31 -0.70
C GLN A 49 -23.89 -12.05 -1.57
N TYR A 50 -23.01 -11.09 -1.29
CA TYR A 50 -23.03 -9.77 -1.92
C TYR A 50 -22.34 -9.80 -3.29
N ASP A 51 -23.05 -9.38 -4.34
CA ASP A 51 -22.47 -9.18 -5.68
C ASP A 51 -21.62 -7.91 -5.72
N THR A 52 -20.31 -8.12 -5.88
CA THR A 52 -19.32 -7.03 -5.89
C THR A 52 -19.28 -6.24 -7.20
N GLY A 53 -19.99 -6.68 -8.24
CA GLY A 53 -20.02 -6.02 -9.55
C GLY A 53 -18.78 -6.37 -10.37
N GLY A 54 -18.78 -7.55 -10.98
CA GLY A 54 -17.67 -8.06 -11.82
C GLY A 54 -16.47 -8.64 -11.05
N GLY A 55 -16.42 -8.46 -9.73
CA GLY A 55 -15.42 -9.07 -8.85
C GLY A 55 -15.80 -10.47 -8.31
N GLY A 56 -17.03 -10.91 -8.57
CA GLY A 56 -17.63 -12.13 -8.01
C GLY A 56 -18.55 -11.86 -6.82
N ILE A 57 -19.01 -12.92 -6.17
CA ILE A 57 -19.83 -12.85 -4.95
C ILE A 57 -18.91 -13.01 -3.74
N THR A 58 -19.09 -12.20 -2.69
CA THR A 58 -18.43 -12.37 -1.39
C THR A 58 -19.43 -12.86 -0.35
N ASP A 59 -18.98 -13.67 0.62
CA ASP A 59 -19.88 -14.30 1.56
C ASP A 59 -20.65 -13.30 2.42
N PHE A 60 -19.97 -12.25 2.88
CA PHE A 60 -20.60 -11.16 3.60
C PHE A 60 -20.01 -9.82 3.20
N ALA A 61 -20.88 -8.84 2.97
CA ALA A 61 -20.53 -7.44 2.93
C ALA A 61 -21.13 -6.75 4.16
N THR A 62 -20.41 -5.78 4.72
CA THR A 62 -20.84 -5.03 5.91
C THR A 62 -20.59 -3.54 5.75
N ARG A 63 -21.45 -2.72 6.35
CA ARG A 63 -21.33 -1.26 6.38
C ARG A 63 -22.18 -0.70 7.51
N ARG A 64 -21.61 0.25 8.27
CA ARG A 64 -22.37 0.96 9.30
C ARG A 64 -23.51 1.80 8.71
N ASN A 65 -24.64 1.81 9.38
CA ASN A 65 -25.78 2.65 9.01
C ASN A 65 -25.43 4.13 9.21
N LEU A 66 -25.90 4.99 8.29
CA LEU A 66 -25.65 6.43 8.32
C LEU A 66 -26.98 7.19 8.41
N GLY A 67 -27.42 7.49 9.63
CA GLY A 67 -28.73 8.10 9.87
C GLY A 67 -29.85 7.20 9.36
N ASN A 68 -30.58 7.65 8.33
CA ASN A 68 -31.67 6.89 7.71
C ASN A 68 -31.20 5.94 6.58
N ASP A 69 -29.93 6.00 6.18
CA ASP A 69 -29.37 5.08 5.19
C ASP A 69 -29.00 3.74 5.86
N ILE A 70 -29.90 2.77 5.72
CA ILE A 70 -29.77 1.42 6.26
C ILE A 70 -29.16 0.49 5.20
N PHE A 71 -28.00 -0.10 5.50
CA PHE A 71 -27.27 -0.89 4.51
C PHE A 71 -28.03 -2.14 4.03
N LEU A 72 -28.77 -2.81 4.91
CA LEU A 72 -29.64 -3.94 4.55
C LEU A 72 -30.64 -3.59 3.43
N GLN A 73 -31.05 -2.32 3.37
CA GLN A 73 -32.00 -1.81 2.38
C GLN A 73 -31.29 -1.30 1.13
N THR A 74 -30.26 -0.47 1.28
CA THR A 74 -29.60 0.21 0.16
C THR A 74 -28.60 -0.65 -0.59
N LYS A 75 -27.91 -1.57 0.11
CA LYS A 75 -26.92 -2.52 -0.47
C LYS A 75 -25.81 -1.84 -1.27
N SER A 76 -25.55 -0.56 -1.03
CA SER A 76 -24.53 0.22 -1.72
C SER A 76 -23.35 0.54 -0.81
N ASN A 77 -22.18 0.74 -1.41
CA ASN A 77 -20.97 1.25 -0.74
C ASN A 77 -20.49 0.40 0.44
N PRO A 78 -20.39 -0.93 0.33
CA PRO A 78 -19.91 -1.78 1.41
C PRO A 78 -18.56 -1.27 1.93
N PHE A 79 -18.33 -1.43 3.23
CA PHE A 79 -17.12 -0.95 3.90
C PHE A 79 -16.11 -2.09 4.13
N LEU A 80 -16.59 -3.24 4.59
CA LEU A 80 -15.81 -4.45 4.85
C LEU A 80 -16.43 -5.64 4.11
N LEU A 81 -15.61 -6.38 3.37
CA LEU A 81 -15.96 -7.67 2.77
C LEU A 81 -15.35 -8.82 3.57
N ILE A 82 -16.03 -9.96 3.65
CA ILE A 82 -15.56 -11.15 4.35
C ILE A 82 -15.71 -12.34 3.41
N GLU A 83 -14.60 -12.97 3.09
CA GLU A 83 -14.50 -14.20 2.32
C GLU A 83 -14.21 -15.38 3.28
N LEU A 84 -15.10 -16.36 3.28
CA LEU A 84 -15.03 -17.53 4.13
C LEU A 84 -14.48 -18.72 3.36
N LYS A 85 -13.87 -19.65 4.10
CA LYS A 85 -13.54 -20.99 3.62
C LYS A 85 -13.91 -22.01 4.69
N GLY A 86 -14.09 -23.28 4.28
CA GLY A 86 -14.18 -24.38 5.23
C GLY A 86 -12.85 -24.64 5.95
N ARG A 87 -12.90 -25.24 7.14
CA ARG A 87 -11.73 -25.55 7.96
C ARG A 87 -10.79 -26.57 7.32
N GLU A 88 -11.30 -27.38 6.38
CA GLU A 88 -10.54 -28.29 5.54
C GLU A 88 -9.62 -27.57 4.54
N ILE A 89 -9.84 -26.27 4.29
CA ILE A 89 -9.02 -25.48 3.38
C ILE A 89 -7.78 -24.96 4.13
N ASN A 90 -6.60 -25.34 3.65
CA ASN A 90 -5.34 -24.84 4.18
C ASN A 90 -5.15 -23.34 3.86
N LEU A 91 -5.39 -22.48 4.84
CA LEU A 91 -5.14 -21.03 4.76
C LEU A 91 -3.82 -20.59 5.41
N THR A 92 -2.88 -21.50 5.71
CA THR A 92 -1.53 -21.12 6.12
C THR A 92 -0.90 -20.21 5.06
N GLU A 93 -0.22 -19.16 5.50
CA GLU A 93 0.40 -18.18 4.62
C GLU A 93 1.31 -18.87 3.58
N ASN A 94 1.24 -18.40 2.33
CA ASN A 94 1.94 -18.96 1.17
C ASN A 94 1.44 -20.32 0.66
N SER A 95 0.40 -20.93 1.25
CA SER A 95 -0.22 -22.11 0.64
C SER A 95 -0.90 -21.76 -0.70
N PRO A 96 -1.07 -22.71 -1.63
CA PRO A 96 -1.80 -22.45 -2.88
C PRO A 96 -3.24 -21.98 -2.66
N LYS A 97 -3.93 -22.53 -1.65
CA LYS A 97 -5.32 -22.17 -1.31
C LYS A 97 -5.41 -20.80 -0.62
N TYR A 98 -4.42 -20.45 0.20
CA TYR A 98 -4.26 -19.09 0.71
C TYR A 98 -4.13 -18.10 -0.45
N ALA A 99 -3.19 -18.33 -1.37
CA ALA A 99 -2.95 -17.44 -2.52
C ALA A 99 -4.20 -17.29 -3.40
N SER A 100 -4.93 -18.38 -3.67
CA SER A 100 -6.18 -18.30 -4.45
C SER A 100 -7.27 -17.51 -3.73
N THR A 101 -7.38 -17.65 -2.41
CA THR A 101 -8.39 -16.96 -1.59
C THR A 101 -8.08 -15.47 -1.48
N VAL A 102 -6.81 -15.09 -1.27
CA VAL A 102 -6.37 -13.68 -1.32
C VAL A 102 -6.65 -13.07 -2.70
N ASN A 103 -6.36 -13.78 -3.78
CA ASN A 103 -6.66 -13.30 -5.13
C ASN A 103 -8.15 -13.15 -5.40
N GLN A 104 -8.99 -14.03 -4.84
CA GLN A 104 -10.45 -13.90 -4.89
C GLN A 104 -10.92 -12.65 -4.15
N LEU A 105 -10.48 -12.44 -2.90
CA LEU A 105 -10.80 -11.25 -2.12
C LEU A 105 -10.36 -9.97 -2.84
N LYS A 106 -9.16 -9.97 -3.45
CA LYS A 106 -8.68 -8.81 -4.23
C LYS A 106 -9.59 -8.47 -5.40
N ARG A 107 -10.09 -9.46 -6.14
CA ARG A 107 -11.06 -9.23 -7.24
C ARG A 107 -12.37 -8.66 -6.71
N GLN A 108 -12.91 -9.24 -5.64
CA GLN A 108 -14.13 -8.78 -4.97
C GLN A 108 -14.02 -7.31 -4.52
N LEU A 109 -12.92 -6.97 -3.83
CA LEU A 109 -12.65 -5.61 -3.36
C LEU A 109 -12.50 -4.59 -4.51
N LEU A 110 -12.05 -5.03 -5.69
CA LEU A 110 -11.95 -4.19 -6.89
C LEU A 110 -13.23 -4.15 -7.74
N GLY A 111 -14.28 -4.86 -7.33
CA GLY A 111 -15.58 -4.84 -8.01
C GLY A 111 -16.20 -3.44 -8.06
N THR A 112 -17.03 -3.19 -9.07
CA THR A 112 -17.62 -1.86 -9.34
C THR A 112 -18.55 -1.37 -8.23
N ASN A 113 -19.19 -2.29 -7.50
CA ASN A 113 -20.04 -1.97 -6.35
C ASN A 113 -19.23 -1.75 -5.06
N CYS A 114 -17.93 -2.07 -5.07
CA CYS A 114 -17.06 -2.04 -3.89
C CYS A 114 -16.11 -0.84 -3.86
N LYS A 115 -16.38 0.23 -4.61
CA LYS A 115 -15.52 1.44 -4.65
C LYS A 115 -15.29 2.05 -3.27
N ALA A 116 -16.29 2.01 -2.39
CA ALA A 116 -16.20 2.51 -1.02
C ALA A 116 -15.55 1.53 -0.02
N SER A 117 -15.35 0.26 -0.40
CA SER A 117 -14.75 -0.74 0.49
C SER A 117 -13.34 -0.33 0.87
N GLN A 118 -13.03 -0.42 2.17
CA GLN A 118 -11.72 -0.14 2.72
C GLN A 118 -11.06 -1.38 3.31
N TRP A 119 -11.83 -2.42 3.61
CA TRP A 119 -11.34 -3.61 4.30
C TRP A 119 -11.85 -4.90 3.67
N GLY A 120 -11.02 -5.93 3.76
CA GLY A 120 -11.39 -7.30 3.43
C GLY A 120 -10.83 -8.26 4.48
N ILE A 121 -11.58 -9.30 4.82
CA ILE A 121 -11.13 -10.39 5.68
C ILE A 121 -11.19 -11.69 4.87
N ILE A 122 -10.17 -12.52 5.01
CA ILE A 122 -10.28 -13.95 4.70
C ILE A 122 -10.27 -14.72 6.02
N THR A 123 -11.12 -15.74 6.16
CA THR A 123 -11.03 -16.65 7.31
C THR A 123 -11.67 -18.00 7.04
N ASN A 124 -11.16 -19.04 7.69
CA ASN A 124 -11.84 -20.32 7.82
C ASN A 124 -12.13 -20.67 9.28
N SER A 125 -12.14 -19.68 10.18
CA SER A 125 -12.14 -19.79 11.65
C SER A 125 -10.91 -20.45 12.29
N LEU A 126 -10.03 -21.13 11.54
CA LEU A 126 -8.71 -21.57 12.04
C LEU A 126 -7.61 -20.56 11.73
N HIS A 127 -7.74 -19.83 10.63
CA HIS A 127 -6.86 -18.74 10.24
C HIS A 127 -7.70 -17.51 9.92
N ILE A 128 -7.15 -16.32 10.17
CA ILE A 128 -7.75 -15.06 9.79
C ILE A 128 -6.68 -14.08 9.32
N GLN A 129 -7.02 -13.26 8.32
CA GLN A 129 -6.18 -12.14 7.92
C GLN A 129 -7.03 -10.95 7.49
N LEU A 130 -6.59 -9.76 7.90
CA LEU A 130 -7.16 -8.49 7.49
C LEU A 130 -6.36 -7.87 6.35
N PHE A 131 -7.05 -7.35 5.35
CA PHE A 131 -6.51 -6.60 4.22
C PHE A 131 -7.10 -5.21 4.18
N ARG A 132 -6.27 -4.21 3.91
CA ARG A 132 -6.68 -2.84 3.65
C ARG A 132 -6.71 -2.58 2.15
N LYS A 133 -7.75 -1.88 1.70
CA LYS A 133 -7.88 -1.33 0.35
C LYS A 133 -7.76 0.19 0.41
N HIS A 134 -6.93 0.75 -0.47
CA HIS A 134 -6.84 2.19 -0.71
C HIS A 134 -6.84 2.45 -2.21
N GLY A 135 -7.99 2.88 -2.73
CA GLY A 135 -8.22 2.96 -4.18
C GLY A 135 -8.01 1.60 -4.84
N LYS A 136 -7.03 1.45 -5.74
CA LYS A 136 -6.69 0.15 -6.37
C LYS A 136 -5.72 -0.71 -5.57
N THR A 137 -5.02 -0.13 -4.60
CA THR A 137 -4.00 -0.85 -3.85
C THR A 137 -4.63 -1.68 -2.74
N ILE A 138 -4.35 -2.99 -2.70
CA ILE A 138 -4.81 -3.90 -1.64
C ILE A 138 -3.60 -4.59 -1.02
N PHE A 139 -3.44 -4.41 0.29
CA PHE A 139 -2.28 -4.85 1.04
C PHE A 139 -2.70 -5.44 2.40
N PRO A 140 -1.90 -6.35 2.99
CA PRO A 140 -2.19 -6.89 4.30
C PRO A 140 -2.15 -5.80 5.37
N ALA A 141 -2.98 -5.94 6.40
CA ALA A 141 -2.95 -5.12 7.61
C ALA A 141 -2.66 -5.96 8.87
N THR A 142 -2.63 -7.28 8.72
CA THR A 142 -2.11 -8.27 9.66
C THR A 142 -1.39 -9.36 8.86
N THR A 143 -0.53 -10.14 9.52
CA THR A 143 -0.15 -11.46 9.01
C THR A 143 -1.36 -12.40 8.98
N CYS A 144 -1.23 -13.58 8.35
CA CYS A 144 -2.24 -14.63 8.49
C CYS A 144 -2.09 -15.30 9.86
N ILE A 145 -3.03 -15.04 10.77
CA ILE A 145 -2.96 -15.44 12.17
C ILE A 145 -3.72 -16.75 12.35
N GLN A 146 -3.09 -17.74 12.97
CA GLN A 146 -3.79 -18.94 13.44
C GLN A 146 -4.59 -18.61 14.69
N LEU A 147 -5.88 -18.91 14.66
CA LEU A 147 -6.82 -18.71 15.75
C LEU A 147 -6.82 -19.92 16.69
N THR A 148 -6.74 -19.63 17.98
CA THR A 148 -6.89 -20.59 19.07
C THR A 148 -7.91 -20.08 20.09
N PRO A 149 -8.44 -20.95 20.96
CA PRO A 149 -9.34 -20.52 22.04
C PRO A 149 -8.71 -19.50 23.01
N ASP A 150 -7.39 -19.33 23.00
CA ASP A 150 -6.67 -18.44 23.90
C ASP A 150 -6.30 -17.10 23.27
N ASN A 151 -6.24 -17.02 21.94
CA ASN A 151 -5.85 -15.78 21.24
C ASN A 151 -6.99 -15.12 20.44
N ILE A 152 -8.12 -15.79 20.26
CA ILE A 152 -9.16 -15.34 19.31
C ILE A 152 -9.72 -13.97 19.68
N ASP A 153 -10.05 -13.74 20.94
CA ASP A 153 -10.68 -12.48 21.37
C ASP A 153 -9.74 -11.29 21.21
N ASP A 154 -8.46 -11.45 21.56
CA ASP A 154 -7.42 -10.44 21.36
C ASP A 154 -7.13 -10.18 19.88
N THR A 155 -7.11 -11.25 19.07
CA THR A 155 -6.89 -11.15 17.62
C THR A 155 -8.01 -10.38 16.95
N ILE A 156 -9.28 -10.70 17.28
CA ILE A 156 -10.42 -9.99 16.70
C ILE A 156 -10.52 -8.56 17.25
N ALA A 157 -10.15 -8.32 18.51
CA ALA A 157 -10.07 -6.96 19.08
C ALA A 157 -9.02 -6.09 18.37
N LEU A 158 -7.85 -6.67 18.02
CA LEU A 158 -6.83 -5.99 17.22
C LEU A 158 -7.36 -5.65 15.81
N ILE A 159 -8.00 -6.61 15.13
CA ILE A 159 -8.63 -6.41 13.82
C ILE A 159 -9.69 -5.31 13.90
N LYS A 160 -10.57 -5.36 14.90
CA LYS A 160 -11.61 -4.35 15.15
C LYS A 160 -10.98 -2.96 15.34
N THR A 161 -9.91 -2.85 16.12
CA THR A 161 -9.22 -1.58 16.35
C THR A 161 -8.65 -1.00 15.05
N LYS A 162 -8.07 -1.83 14.17
CA LYS A 162 -7.58 -1.40 12.85
C LYS A 162 -8.70 -0.92 11.94
N ILE A 163 -9.84 -1.61 11.95
CA ILE A 163 -11.03 -1.21 11.19
C ILE A 163 -11.62 0.11 11.73
N ASP A 164 -11.76 0.23 13.05
CA ASP A 164 -12.34 1.43 13.69
C ASP A 164 -11.44 2.66 13.53
N LYS A 165 -10.12 2.47 13.57
CA LYS A 165 -9.11 3.52 13.41
C LYS A 165 -8.45 3.43 12.05
N THR A 166 -9.26 3.44 10.99
CA THR A 166 -8.74 3.35 9.63
C THR A 166 -7.89 4.59 9.33
N PRO A 167 -6.59 4.45 9.01
CA PRO A 167 -5.81 5.57 8.53
C PRO A 167 -6.39 6.07 7.22
N LYS A 168 -6.19 7.36 6.93
CA LYS A 168 -6.60 7.94 5.66
C LYS A 168 -5.55 7.65 4.58
N ALA A 169 -4.27 7.78 4.92
CA ALA A 169 -3.18 7.72 3.96
C ALA A 169 -2.84 6.31 3.49
N LEU A 170 -2.43 6.20 2.23
CA LEU A 170 -1.52 5.15 1.77
C LEU A 170 -0.09 5.68 1.83
N THR A 171 0.78 5.01 2.60
CA THR A 171 2.21 5.35 2.67
C THR A 171 2.98 4.56 1.61
N VAL A 172 3.57 5.26 0.64
CA VAL A 172 4.25 4.71 -0.51
C VAL A 172 5.72 5.11 -0.49
N THR A 173 6.62 4.14 -0.40
CA THR A 173 8.04 4.41 -0.59
C THR A 173 8.42 4.13 -2.04
N VAL A 174 9.05 5.11 -2.70
CA VAL A 174 9.61 4.91 -4.04
C VAL A 174 11.06 4.47 -3.87
N TYR A 175 11.34 3.22 -4.21
CA TYR A 175 12.65 2.62 -3.96
C TYR A 175 13.16 1.83 -5.17
N ASN A 176 14.47 1.84 -5.34
CA ASN A 176 15.21 0.89 -6.14
C ASN A 176 16.64 0.94 -5.63
N ASN A 177 17.25 -0.24 -5.45
CA ASN A 177 18.63 -0.36 -4.99
C ASN A 177 19.62 0.36 -5.94
N LYS A 178 19.23 0.61 -7.19
CA LYS A 178 20.00 1.35 -8.18
C LYS A 178 19.69 2.86 -8.21
N GLY A 179 20.73 3.68 -8.37
CA GLY A 179 20.61 5.10 -8.71
C GLY A 179 20.13 5.34 -10.15
N GLY A 180 19.59 6.54 -10.43
CA GLY A 180 19.29 6.95 -11.82
C GLY A 180 18.11 6.25 -12.50
N VAL A 181 17.24 5.53 -11.76
CA VAL A 181 16.01 4.92 -12.29
C VAL A 181 14.80 5.88 -12.27
N GLY A 182 15.02 7.14 -11.90
CA GLY A 182 13.98 8.18 -11.83
C GLY A 182 13.06 8.13 -10.60
N LYS A 183 13.57 7.70 -9.43
CA LYS A 183 12.82 7.65 -8.16
C LYS A 183 12.24 9.02 -7.77
N THR A 184 13.11 10.00 -7.55
CA THR A 184 12.78 11.38 -7.19
C THR A 184 11.80 12.03 -8.18
N THR A 185 12.07 11.91 -9.48
CA THR A 185 11.18 12.43 -10.52
C THR A 185 9.80 11.78 -10.47
N THR A 186 9.74 10.47 -10.25
CA THR A 186 8.47 9.73 -10.12
C THR A 186 7.72 10.20 -8.87
N THR A 187 8.41 10.28 -7.73
CA THR A 187 7.87 10.70 -6.44
C THR A 187 7.17 12.05 -6.54
N ILE A 188 7.86 13.07 -7.05
CA ILE A 188 7.31 14.43 -7.15
C ILE A 188 6.14 14.50 -8.12
N ASN A 189 6.26 13.89 -9.30
CA ASN A 189 5.20 14.01 -10.31
C ASN A 189 3.94 13.20 -9.93
N LEU A 190 4.09 12.05 -9.26
CA LEU A 190 2.96 11.33 -8.66
C LEU A 190 2.29 12.14 -7.54
N ALA A 191 3.08 12.74 -6.66
CA ALA A 191 2.54 13.60 -5.60
C ALA A 191 1.80 14.81 -6.18
N ALA A 192 2.39 15.46 -7.17
CA ALA A 192 1.83 16.62 -7.84
C ALA A 192 0.55 16.29 -8.61
N ILE A 193 0.49 15.18 -9.37
CA ILE A 193 -0.75 14.81 -10.08
C ILE A 193 -1.86 14.43 -9.10
N LEU A 194 -1.55 13.75 -8.00
CA LEU A 194 -2.54 13.40 -6.98
C LEU A 194 -3.05 14.66 -6.26
N ALA A 195 -2.18 15.62 -5.96
CA ALA A 195 -2.56 16.92 -5.42
C ALA A 195 -3.45 17.72 -6.39
N PHE A 196 -3.11 17.72 -7.69
CA PHE A 196 -3.95 18.30 -8.74
C PHE A 196 -5.35 17.69 -8.77
N LEU A 197 -5.45 16.37 -8.56
CA LEU A 197 -6.72 15.62 -8.50
C LEU A 197 -7.43 15.75 -7.13
N GLY A 198 -7.04 16.72 -6.30
CA GLY A 198 -7.70 17.06 -5.04
C GLY A 198 -7.34 16.17 -3.85
N LYS A 199 -6.26 15.39 -3.93
CA LYS A 199 -5.77 14.56 -2.81
C LYS A 199 -4.85 15.38 -1.91
N LYS A 200 -4.94 15.18 -0.60
CA LYS A 200 -3.94 15.71 0.34
C LYS A 200 -2.71 14.83 0.29
N VAL A 201 -1.56 15.40 -0.09
CA VAL A 201 -0.31 14.65 -0.27
C VAL A 201 0.79 15.22 0.60
N LEU A 202 1.51 14.32 1.29
CA LEU A 202 2.78 14.61 1.96
C LEU A 202 3.92 13.91 1.22
N VAL A 203 5.03 14.60 1.02
CA VAL A 203 6.23 14.07 0.37
C VAL A 203 7.42 14.19 1.30
N LEU A 204 8.19 13.13 1.48
CA LEU A 204 9.39 13.09 2.31
C LEU A 204 10.62 12.83 1.44
N ASP A 205 11.64 13.67 1.55
CA ASP A 205 12.95 13.44 0.93
C ASP A 205 13.86 12.70 1.91
N PHE A 206 14.02 11.38 1.70
CA PHE A 206 14.87 10.50 2.50
C PHE A 206 16.13 10.08 1.73
N ASP A 207 16.50 10.81 0.66
CA ASP A 207 17.82 10.78 0.05
C ASP A 207 18.67 11.95 0.56
N PHE A 208 19.09 11.86 1.83
CA PHE A 208 19.84 12.93 2.50
C PHE A 208 21.18 13.26 1.82
N ASN A 209 21.75 12.33 1.03
CA ASN A 209 23.00 12.56 0.32
C ASN A 209 22.80 13.40 -0.95
N GLN A 210 21.78 13.08 -1.76
CA GLN A 210 21.52 13.81 -3.00
C GLN A 210 20.65 15.05 -2.78
N ARG A 211 19.55 14.90 -2.02
CA ARG A 211 18.59 15.97 -1.70
C ARG A 211 17.97 16.61 -2.95
N ASP A 212 17.89 15.86 -4.04
CA ASP A 212 17.41 16.37 -5.33
C ASP A 212 15.94 16.80 -5.27
N LEU A 213 15.12 16.10 -4.47
CA LEU A 213 13.73 16.47 -4.26
C LEU A 213 13.64 17.87 -3.64
N THR A 214 14.37 18.07 -2.53
CA THR A 214 14.35 19.30 -1.75
C THR A 214 15.00 20.46 -2.49
N SER A 215 16.24 20.29 -2.96
CA SER A 215 17.09 21.38 -3.44
C SER A 215 16.95 21.64 -4.94
N SER A 216 17.02 20.60 -5.76
CA SER A 216 17.02 20.71 -7.23
C SER A 216 15.60 20.92 -7.78
N LEU A 217 14.61 20.18 -7.28
CA LEU A 217 13.27 20.13 -7.89
C LEU A 217 12.27 21.10 -7.24
N LEU A 218 12.31 21.27 -5.92
CA LEU A 218 11.37 22.15 -5.19
C LEU A 218 12.00 23.45 -4.69
N ASN A 219 13.33 23.53 -4.64
CA ASN A 219 14.08 24.70 -4.14
C ASN A 219 13.59 25.16 -2.74
N ILE A 220 13.36 24.18 -1.86
CA ILE A 220 13.00 24.40 -0.46
C ILE A 220 14.28 24.51 0.36
N LYS A 221 14.33 25.47 1.28
CA LYS A 221 15.43 25.62 2.24
C LYS A 221 15.02 25.02 3.58
N PRO A 222 15.52 23.82 3.95
CA PRO A 222 15.22 23.23 5.25
C PRO A 222 15.87 24.04 6.38
N GLN A 223 15.27 23.98 7.57
CA GLN A 223 15.95 24.40 8.79
C GLN A 223 16.97 23.33 9.19
N ASN A 224 18.24 23.72 9.33
CA ASN A 224 19.35 22.81 9.57
C ASN A 224 19.22 22.07 10.92
N GLY A 225 19.11 20.74 10.89
CA GLY A 225 18.99 19.87 12.07
C GLY A 225 17.58 19.63 12.59
N LEU A 226 16.56 20.33 12.09
CA LEU A 226 15.20 20.21 12.62
C LEU A 226 14.58 18.83 12.32
N LEU A 227 14.90 18.20 11.19
CA LEU A 227 14.41 16.86 10.90
C LEU A 227 15.13 15.81 11.75
N GLU A 228 16.43 15.98 11.99
CA GLU A 228 17.17 15.11 12.90
C GLU A 228 16.53 15.14 14.28
N GLU A 229 16.29 16.35 14.81
CA GLU A 229 15.61 16.58 16.08
C GLU A 229 14.19 15.98 16.08
N ALA A 230 13.39 16.23 15.04
CA ALA A 230 12.04 15.68 14.92
C ALA A 230 12.00 14.15 14.85
N LEU A 231 13.04 13.49 14.31
CA LEU A 231 13.14 12.03 14.28
C LEU A 231 13.66 11.45 15.60
N THR A 232 14.57 12.15 16.28
CA THR A 232 15.30 11.62 17.44
C THR A 232 14.71 12.03 18.79
N ASP A 233 14.22 13.27 18.92
CA ASP A 233 13.54 13.77 20.12
C ASP A 233 12.07 13.34 20.11
N LYS A 234 11.60 12.76 21.21
CA LYS A 234 10.20 12.33 21.37
C LYS A 234 9.24 13.51 21.51
N ASN A 235 9.72 14.67 21.96
CA ASN A 235 8.89 15.85 22.23
C ASN A 235 8.66 16.72 20.99
N ILE A 236 9.42 16.48 19.91
CA ILE A 236 9.30 17.23 18.66
C ILE A 236 8.46 16.40 17.68
N ASP A 237 7.30 16.95 17.28
CA ASP A 237 6.43 16.35 16.27
C ASP A 237 7.03 16.53 14.87
N LEU A 238 6.91 15.52 14.01
CA LEU A 238 7.26 15.62 12.59
C LEU A 238 6.50 16.75 11.89
N LYS A 239 5.33 17.17 12.41
CA LYS A 239 4.61 18.33 11.88
C LYS A 239 5.43 19.63 11.89
N SER A 240 6.41 19.79 12.78
CA SER A 240 7.23 21.01 12.86
C SER A 240 8.14 21.21 11.65
N VAL A 241 8.46 20.14 10.93
CA VAL A 241 9.34 20.18 9.73
C VAL A 241 8.58 20.24 8.42
N ILE A 242 7.24 20.14 8.46
CA ILE A 242 6.42 20.13 7.25
C ILE A 242 6.33 21.54 6.67
N ILE A 243 6.68 21.68 5.39
CA ILE A 243 6.63 22.93 4.63
C ILE A 243 5.66 22.74 3.45
N PRO A 244 4.70 23.66 3.23
CA PRO A 244 3.83 23.60 2.07
C PRO A 244 4.59 23.98 0.80
N TYR A 245 4.51 23.13 -0.22
CA TYR A 245 4.85 23.51 -1.59
C TYR A 245 3.61 24.07 -2.28
N ILE A 246 3.71 25.30 -2.79
CA ILE A 246 2.60 26.00 -3.43
C ILE A 246 2.95 26.30 -4.88
N PHE A 247 2.21 25.69 -5.81
CA PHE A 247 2.21 26.10 -7.21
C PHE A 247 0.99 26.98 -7.48
N LYS A 248 1.21 28.17 -8.03
CA LYS A 248 0.14 29.11 -8.35
C LYS A 248 0.34 29.72 -9.74
N ASN A 249 -0.73 29.73 -10.53
CA ASN A 249 -0.84 30.52 -11.74
C ASN A 249 -2.12 31.37 -11.70
N THR A 250 -2.49 32.03 -12.80
CA THR A 250 -3.65 32.92 -12.86
C THR A 250 -5.00 32.23 -12.64
N LYS A 251 -5.09 30.91 -12.82
CA LYS A 251 -6.35 30.15 -12.80
C LYS A 251 -6.43 29.12 -11.68
N LEU A 252 -5.30 28.73 -11.10
CA LEU A 252 -5.22 27.56 -10.22
C LEU A 252 -4.12 27.75 -9.17
N GLN A 253 -4.42 27.29 -7.95
CA GLN A 253 -3.46 27.11 -6.88
C GLN A 253 -3.51 25.65 -6.43
N ILE A 254 -2.36 24.99 -6.43
CA ILE A 254 -2.21 23.59 -6.00
C ILE A 254 -1.20 23.57 -4.86
N THR A 255 -1.49 22.78 -3.84
CA THR A 255 -0.64 22.64 -2.67
C THR A 255 -0.47 21.17 -2.32
N PHE A 256 0.75 20.79 -1.98
CA PHE A 256 1.06 19.57 -1.26
C PHE A 256 2.16 19.89 -0.25
N ASP A 257 2.31 19.03 0.75
CA ASP A 257 3.20 19.26 1.87
C ASP A 257 4.49 18.44 1.71
N VAL A 258 5.59 18.98 2.26
CA VAL A 258 6.92 18.41 2.09
C VAL A 258 7.68 18.37 3.41
N VAL A 259 8.27 17.23 3.73
CA VAL A 259 9.37 17.12 4.68
C VAL A 259 10.67 17.16 3.88
N PRO A 260 11.39 18.28 3.90
CA PRO A 260 12.64 18.41 3.15
C PRO A 260 13.75 17.57 3.78
N ALA A 261 14.70 17.13 2.97
CA ALA A 261 15.90 16.44 3.44
C ALA A 261 16.79 17.40 4.23
N ASP A 262 17.28 16.93 5.37
CA ASP A 262 18.07 17.73 6.29
C ASP A 262 19.58 17.48 6.06
N PRO A 263 20.36 18.54 5.76
CA PRO A 263 21.80 18.44 5.59
C PRO A 263 22.53 17.79 6.76
N LYS A 264 22.12 18.04 8.02
CA LYS A 264 22.80 17.44 9.19
C LYS A 264 22.69 15.92 9.22
N ILE A 265 21.57 15.38 8.77
CA ILE A 265 21.37 13.94 8.72
C ILE A 265 22.39 13.30 7.77
N ALA A 266 22.71 13.96 6.65
CA ALA A 266 23.70 13.47 5.69
C ALA A 266 25.13 13.37 6.25
N GLU A 267 25.43 14.11 7.33
CA GLU A 267 26.74 14.10 8.01
C GLU A 267 26.89 12.90 8.96
N LEU A 268 25.79 12.22 9.33
CA LEU A 268 25.80 11.08 10.24
C LEU A 268 26.36 9.81 9.57
N THR A 269 27.15 9.07 10.33
CA THR A 269 27.60 7.71 9.98
C THR A 269 26.50 6.66 10.21
N GLU A 270 26.61 5.49 9.56
CA GLU A 270 25.69 4.36 9.80
C GLU A 270 25.58 3.99 11.29
N PHE A 271 26.70 4.05 12.03
CA PHE A 271 26.68 3.79 13.47
C PHE A 271 25.86 4.83 14.25
N GLU A 272 25.99 6.11 13.90
CA GLU A 272 25.22 7.19 14.53
C GLU A 272 23.72 7.09 14.20
N TYR A 273 23.37 6.72 12.97
CA TYR A 273 22.00 6.40 12.60
C TYR A 273 21.39 5.33 13.51
N HIS A 274 22.09 4.20 13.67
CA HIS A 274 21.63 3.08 14.48
C HIS A 274 21.56 3.39 15.99
N SER A 275 22.42 4.28 16.50
CA SER A 275 22.39 4.66 17.92
C SER A 275 21.29 5.68 18.23
N LYS A 276 21.00 6.60 17.30
CA LYS A 276 19.98 7.65 17.46
C LYS A 276 18.56 7.19 17.12
N MET A 277 18.41 6.25 16.20
CA MET A 277 17.11 5.87 15.64
C MET A 277 16.90 4.35 15.64
N LYS A 278 15.67 3.92 15.92
CA LYS A 278 15.20 2.56 15.66
C LYS A 278 14.63 2.47 14.25
N ILE A 279 14.60 1.28 13.65
CA ILE A 279 14.01 1.08 12.32
C ILE A 279 12.52 1.51 12.22
N SER A 280 11.79 1.46 13.34
CA SER A 280 10.40 1.89 13.43
C SER A 280 10.18 3.39 13.68
N THR A 281 11.27 4.17 13.75
CA THR A 281 11.20 5.59 14.14
C THR A 281 10.34 6.39 13.18
N LEU A 282 10.60 6.30 11.88
CA LEU A 282 9.83 7.04 10.87
C LEU A 282 8.36 6.61 10.84
N HIS A 283 8.10 5.29 10.90
CA HIS A 283 6.73 4.76 10.95
C HIS A 283 5.93 5.40 12.08
N ARG A 284 6.46 5.41 13.30
CA ARG A 284 5.81 6.01 14.48
C ARG A 284 5.65 7.52 14.33
N LYS A 285 6.65 8.21 13.79
CA LYS A 285 6.60 9.67 13.58
C LYS A 285 5.56 10.08 12.53
N LEU A 286 5.19 9.18 11.62
CA LEU A 286 4.14 9.39 10.62
C LEU A 286 2.72 9.06 11.14
N ASP A 287 2.55 8.53 12.35
CA ASP A 287 1.25 8.03 12.83
C ASP A 287 0.14 9.08 12.72
N LEU A 288 0.39 10.34 13.13
CA LEU A 288 -0.60 11.42 13.02
C LEU A 288 -0.84 11.84 11.56
N ALA A 289 0.22 11.97 10.77
CA ALA A 289 0.13 12.34 9.36
C ALA A 289 -0.72 11.33 8.56
N ARG A 290 -0.66 10.03 8.92
CA ARG A 290 -1.46 8.98 8.27
C ARG A 290 -2.98 9.19 8.39
N TYR A 291 -3.47 10.05 9.28
CA TYR A 291 -4.89 10.40 9.38
C TYR A 291 -5.27 11.71 8.66
N GLU A 292 -4.28 12.53 8.26
CA GLU A 292 -4.52 13.85 7.65
C GLU A 292 -4.39 13.81 6.13
N TYR A 293 -3.48 12.99 5.62
CA TYR A 293 -3.18 12.88 4.19
C TYR A 293 -3.91 11.70 3.53
N ASP A 294 -4.16 11.81 2.22
CA ASP A 294 -4.61 10.70 1.37
C ASP A 294 -3.43 9.85 0.89
N TYR A 295 -2.28 10.48 0.64
CA TYR A 295 -1.05 9.80 0.23
C TYR A 295 0.16 10.40 0.96
N ILE A 296 1.07 9.53 1.37
CA ILE A 296 2.39 9.91 1.90
C ILE A 296 3.44 9.23 1.01
N PHE A 297 4.20 10.01 0.27
CA PHE A 297 5.31 9.50 -0.55
C PHE A 297 6.64 9.69 0.16
N ILE A 298 7.50 8.68 0.14
CA ILE A 298 8.87 8.75 0.67
C ILE A 298 9.83 8.46 -0.49
N ASP A 299 10.65 9.45 -0.85
CA ASP A 299 11.74 9.27 -1.82
C ASP A 299 12.94 8.66 -1.09
N ALA A 300 13.18 7.37 -1.28
CA ALA A 300 14.24 6.67 -0.58
C ALA A 300 15.57 6.74 -1.35
N ALA A 301 16.66 6.91 -0.61
CA ALA A 301 18.01 6.81 -1.16
C ALA A 301 18.22 5.49 -1.93
N PRO A 302 19.11 5.46 -2.94
CA PRO A 302 19.60 4.20 -3.48
C PRO A 302 20.39 3.43 -2.42
N ASN A 303 20.62 2.15 -2.67
CA ASN A 303 21.29 1.21 -1.76
C ASN A 303 20.46 0.85 -0.51
N TRP A 304 20.59 -0.40 -0.06
CA TRP A 304 19.92 -0.92 1.15
C TRP A 304 20.65 -0.51 2.44
N ARG A 305 20.70 0.79 2.72
CA ARG A 305 21.28 1.39 3.94
C ARG A 305 20.21 1.80 4.94
N PHE A 306 20.60 2.17 6.15
CA PHE A 306 19.65 2.43 7.23
C PHE A 306 18.55 3.46 6.90
N THR A 307 18.87 4.53 6.17
CA THR A 307 17.90 5.55 5.76
C THR A 307 16.85 5.01 4.77
N SER A 308 17.28 4.20 3.80
CA SER A 308 16.40 3.48 2.88
C SER A 308 15.54 2.45 3.63
N GLN A 309 16.12 1.76 4.61
CA GLN A 309 15.40 0.81 5.46
C GLN A 309 14.34 1.51 6.31
N LEU A 310 14.64 2.67 6.92
CA LEU A 310 13.66 3.50 7.64
C LEU A 310 12.48 3.88 6.75
N ALA A 311 12.77 4.35 5.53
CA ALA A 311 11.76 4.72 4.54
C ALA A 311 10.89 3.51 4.15
N VAL A 312 11.50 2.36 3.88
CA VAL A 312 10.78 1.15 3.47
C VAL A 312 9.97 0.56 4.63
N TYR A 313 10.49 0.55 5.86
CA TYR A 313 9.77 0.08 7.04
C TYR A 313 8.50 0.91 7.31
N ALA A 314 8.56 2.23 7.10
CA ALA A 314 7.42 3.11 7.27
C ALA A 314 6.29 2.88 6.26
N ALA A 315 6.59 2.29 5.10
CA ALA A 315 5.67 2.15 4.00
C ALA A 315 4.60 1.08 4.23
N ASP A 316 3.44 1.30 3.61
CA ASP A 316 2.44 0.26 3.38
C ASP A 316 2.80 -0.53 2.11
N VAL A 317 3.26 0.19 1.08
CA VAL A 317 3.68 -0.39 -0.21
C VAL A 317 4.94 0.27 -0.75
N VAL A 318 5.69 -0.46 -1.58
CA VAL A 318 6.91 0.03 -2.25
C VAL A 318 6.69 0.06 -3.76
N LEU A 319 6.87 1.23 -4.35
CA LEU A 319 6.84 1.42 -5.80
C LEU A 319 8.27 1.30 -6.37
N LEU A 320 8.44 0.43 -7.37
CA LEU A 320 9.74 0.04 -7.90
C LEU A 320 9.91 0.51 -9.37
N PRO A 321 10.32 1.76 -9.63
CA PRO A 321 10.70 2.19 -10.98
C PRO A 321 11.91 1.38 -11.48
N THR A 322 11.88 0.93 -12.73
CA THR A 322 12.95 0.09 -13.32
C THR A 322 13.36 0.56 -14.71
N LYS A 323 14.60 0.27 -15.12
CA LYS A 323 15.06 0.46 -16.49
C LYS A 323 15.04 -0.86 -17.26
N HIS A 324 14.42 -0.83 -18.45
CA HIS A 324 14.29 -1.99 -19.32
C HIS A 324 15.62 -2.42 -19.97
N ASN A 325 16.52 -1.47 -20.22
CA ASN A 325 17.80 -1.68 -20.90
C ASN A 325 18.96 -2.05 -19.95
N ASN A 326 18.65 -2.40 -18.70
CA ASN A 326 19.66 -2.64 -17.69
C ASN A 326 19.29 -3.85 -16.83
N SER A 327 19.91 -5.00 -17.09
CA SER A 327 19.67 -6.24 -16.35
C SER A 327 19.89 -6.07 -14.84
N PHE A 328 20.85 -5.26 -14.41
CA PHE A 328 21.04 -4.96 -12.98
C PHE A 328 19.83 -4.24 -12.38
N SER A 329 19.11 -3.39 -13.12
CA SER A 329 17.90 -2.72 -12.62
C SER A 329 16.78 -3.72 -12.31
N LEU A 330 16.61 -4.72 -13.18
CA LEU A 330 15.60 -5.78 -13.02
C LEU A 330 15.97 -6.73 -11.88
N ASN A 331 17.23 -7.17 -11.82
CA ASN A 331 17.72 -8.02 -10.74
C ASN A 331 17.64 -7.32 -9.38
N ASN A 332 17.95 -6.02 -9.30
CA ASN A 332 17.79 -5.25 -8.07
C ASN A 332 16.33 -5.16 -7.60
N ALA A 333 15.37 -5.03 -8.53
CA ALA A 333 13.95 -5.08 -8.19
C ALA A 333 13.57 -6.47 -7.66
N ALA A 334 14.04 -7.55 -8.29
CA ALA A 334 13.83 -8.91 -7.81
C ALA A 334 14.42 -9.13 -6.40
N THR A 335 15.64 -8.67 -6.15
CA THR A 335 16.28 -8.72 -4.82
C THR A 335 15.48 -7.94 -3.78
N ALA A 336 15.03 -6.72 -4.11
CA ALA A 336 14.21 -5.94 -3.19
C ALA A 336 12.94 -6.71 -2.79
N ILE A 337 12.24 -7.30 -3.77
CA ILE A 337 11.00 -8.05 -3.54
C ILE A 337 11.26 -9.33 -2.72
N LYS A 338 12.35 -10.05 -2.98
CA LYS A 338 12.61 -11.38 -2.38
C LYS A 338 13.33 -11.33 -1.03
N GLU A 339 14.13 -10.31 -0.80
CA GLU A 339 15.06 -10.28 0.34
C GLU A 339 14.73 -9.11 1.25
N PHE A 340 14.74 -7.89 0.71
CA PHE A 340 14.65 -6.67 1.52
C PHE A 340 13.25 -6.45 2.13
N LEU A 341 12.18 -6.60 1.34
CA LEU A 341 10.82 -6.41 1.88
C LEU A 341 10.44 -7.50 2.89
N PRO A 342 10.70 -8.80 2.66
CA PRO A 342 10.45 -9.83 3.65
C PRO A 342 11.23 -9.64 4.97
N GLU A 343 12.45 -9.09 4.92
CA GLU A 343 13.20 -8.70 6.11
C GLU A 343 12.42 -7.66 6.95
N MET A 344 11.89 -6.63 6.30
CA MET A 344 11.10 -5.59 6.97
C MET A 344 9.76 -6.12 7.50
N GLN A 345 9.08 -6.99 6.75
CA GLN A 345 7.82 -7.62 7.16
C GLN A 345 7.97 -8.44 8.45
N LYS A 346 9.07 -9.20 8.59
CA LYS A 346 9.37 -9.97 9.82
C LYS A 346 9.48 -9.06 11.05
N SER A 347 10.03 -7.87 10.88
CA SER A 347 10.17 -6.88 11.95
C SER A 347 8.86 -6.14 12.26
N LYS A 348 8.08 -5.78 11.23
CA LYS A 348 6.84 -4.99 11.37
C LYS A 348 5.62 -5.81 11.82
N LYS A 349 5.56 -7.11 11.48
CA LYS A 349 4.52 -8.06 11.89
C LYS A 349 3.08 -7.70 11.50
N ASP A 350 2.89 -6.93 10.43
CA ASP A 350 1.56 -6.62 9.87
C ASP A 350 1.42 -7.00 8.38
N GLY A 351 2.44 -7.67 7.83
CA GLY A 351 2.50 -8.08 6.43
C GLY A 351 2.97 -6.98 5.46
N THR A 352 3.24 -5.76 5.95
CA THR A 352 3.76 -4.65 5.14
C THR A 352 5.26 -4.42 5.42
N PRO A 353 5.98 -3.74 4.52
CA PRO A 353 5.56 -3.27 3.19
C PRO A 353 5.41 -4.40 2.18
N ILE A 354 4.56 -4.22 1.16
CA ILE A 354 4.54 -5.10 -0.03
C ILE A 354 5.03 -4.35 -1.27
N ALA A 355 5.63 -5.07 -2.23
CA ALA A 355 5.98 -4.47 -3.51
C ALA A 355 4.74 -4.25 -4.38
N LEU A 356 4.70 -3.13 -5.08
CA LEU A 356 3.85 -2.96 -6.25
C LEU A 356 4.56 -3.50 -7.50
N PRO A 357 3.81 -3.89 -8.54
CA PRO A 357 4.41 -4.29 -9.81
C PRO A 357 5.37 -3.24 -10.35
N ILE A 358 6.45 -3.68 -10.98
CA ILE A 358 7.41 -2.76 -11.61
C ILE A 358 6.76 -2.00 -12.77
N PHE A 359 7.35 -0.86 -13.11
CA PHE A 359 7.10 -0.20 -14.38
C PHE A 359 8.43 0.24 -14.98
N PHE A 360 8.46 0.36 -16.31
CA PHE A 360 9.62 0.87 -17.01
C PHE A 360 9.61 2.39 -17.02
N ASN A 361 10.69 2.98 -16.53
CA ASN A 361 10.84 4.41 -16.40
C ASN A 361 11.96 4.90 -17.31
N GLY A 362 11.62 5.80 -18.24
CA GLY A 362 12.56 6.84 -18.65
C GLY A 362 13.24 6.72 -19.98
N GLU A 363 12.86 5.78 -20.84
CA GLU A 363 13.50 5.64 -22.15
C GLU A 363 12.49 5.08 -23.15
N LYS A 364 12.50 5.57 -24.40
CA LYS A 364 11.71 4.97 -25.47
C LYS A 364 12.18 3.53 -25.67
N ILE A 365 11.26 2.58 -25.61
CA ILE A 365 11.57 1.15 -25.76
C ILE A 365 11.31 0.76 -27.20
N THR A 366 12.35 0.31 -27.89
CA THR A 366 12.20 -0.34 -29.20
C THR A 366 11.77 -1.80 -29.03
N GLN A 367 11.15 -2.38 -30.05
CA GLN A 367 10.72 -3.78 -30.01
C GLN A 367 11.88 -4.76 -29.65
N PRO A 368 13.10 -4.63 -30.21
CA PRO A 368 14.22 -5.49 -29.82
C PRO A 368 14.67 -5.31 -28.36
N GLN A 369 14.62 -4.08 -27.83
CA GLN A 369 14.95 -3.81 -26.42
C GLN A 369 13.90 -4.41 -25.47
N LEU A 370 12.62 -4.38 -25.87
CA LEU A 370 11.54 -5.02 -25.12
C LEU A 370 11.74 -6.53 -25.06
N GLU A 371 12.07 -7.16 -26.19
CA GLU A 371 12.35 -8.61 -26.27
C GLU A 371 13.56 -9.01 -25.40
N LEU A 372 14.61 -8.19 -25.38
CA LEU A 372 15.75 -8.40 -24.50
C LEU A 372 15.36 -8.29 -23.01
N ALA A 373 14.60 -7.26 -22.64
CA ALA A 373 14.09 -7.10 -21.28
C ALA A 373 13.21 -8.30 -20.86
N GLN A 374 12.33 -8.75 -21.75
CA GLN A 374 11.50 -9.94 -21.51
C GLN A 374 12.33 -11.20 -21.33
N LYS A 375 13.41 -11.38 -22.11
CA LYS A 375 14.34 -12.51 -21.94
C LYS A 375 14.99 -12.50 -20.56
N GLU A 376 15.47 -11.35 -20.10
CA GLU A 376 16.04 -11.19 -18.75
C GLU A 376 15.00 -11.47 -17.65
N ILE A 377 13.79 -10.90 -17.77
CA ILE A 377 12.70 -11.17 -16.83
C ILE A 377 12.37 -12.66 -16.81
N ASN A 378 12.30 -13.33 -17.96
CA ASN A 378 12.04 -14.76 -18.03
C ASN A 378 13.13 -15.60 -17.36
N GLN A 379 14.39 -15.15 -17.33
CA GLN A 379 15.44 -15.80 -16.55
C GLN A 379 15.20 -15.63 -15.04
N ILE A 380 14.86 -14.42 -14.59
CA ILE A 380 14.49 -14.15 -13.19
C ILE A 380 13.32 -15.05 -12.76
N LEU A 381 12.27 -15.13 -13.59
CA LEU A 381 11.07 -15.91 -13.31
C LEU A 381 11.27 -17.43 -13.38
N LYS A 382 12.26 -17.91 -14.15
CA LYS A 382 12.68 -19.32 -14.13
C LYS A 382 13.29 -19.69 -12.78
N ASN A 383 14.07 -18.77 -12.19
CA ASN A 383 14.67 -18.96 -10.87
C ASN A 383 13.63 -18.83 -9.76
N ASP A 384 12.63 -17.97 -9.93
CA ASP A 384 11.53 -17.84 -8.98
C ASP A 384 10.21 -17.37 -9.64
N LYS A 385 9.25 -18.30 -9.72
CA LYS A 385 7.93 -18.03 -10.28
C LYS A 385 7.04 -17.16 -9.39
N THR A 386 7.35 -17.02 -8.10
CA THR A 386 6.59 -16.18 -7.17
C THR A 386 6.70 -14.69 -7.52
N LEU A 387 7.72 -14.32 -8.31
CA LEU A 387 7.92 -12.96 -8.80
C LEU A 387 7.00 -12.56 -9.96
N LEU A 388 6.32 -13.53 -10.59
CA LEU A 388 5.48 -13.31 -11.77
C LEU A 388 4.51 -12.13 -11.63
N PRO A 389 3.75 -11.97 -10.52
CA PRO A 389 2.78 -10.88 -10.39
C PRO A 389 3.40 -9.48 -10.32
N TYR A 390 4.68 -9.37 -9.96
CA TYR A 390 5.37 -8.09 -9.86
C TYR A 390 6.00 -7.66 -11.19
N PHE A 391 6.38 -8.61 -12.03
CA PHE A 391 6.95 -8.33 -13.35
C PHE A 391 5.87 -8.30 -14.45
N TYR A 392 4.86 -9.17 -14.38
CA TYR A 392 3.77 -9.23 -15.34
C TYR A 392 2.41 -9.20 -14.61
N PRO A 393 1.99 -8.03 -14.09
CA PRO A 393 0.80 -7.92 -13.23
C PRO A 393 -0.51 -8.30 -13.93
N LYS A 394 -0.56 -8.22 -15.26
CA LYS A 394 -1.72 -8.55 -16.08
C LYS A 394 -1.72 -10.00 -16.55
N HIS A 395 -0.71 -10.80 -16.19
CA HIS A 395 -0.60 -12.19 -16.58
C HIS A 395 -1.66 -13.06 -15.89
N ALA A 396 -2.43 -13.80 -16.67
CA ALA A 396 -3.33 -14.85 -16.20
C ALA A 396 -3.06 -16.16 -16.94
N PRO A 397 -3.31 -17.34 -16.34
CA PRO A 397 -3.14 -18.63 -17.03
C PRO A 397 -3.89 -18.70 -18.38
N ALA A 398 -5.09 -18.10 -18.44
CA ALA A 398 -5.91 -18.02 -19.65
C ALA A 398 -5.46 -16.92 -20.64
N LYS A 399 -4.70 -15.92 -20.18
CA LYS A 399 -4.23 -14.78 -20.98
C LYS A 399 -2.81 -14.41 -20.57
N LYS A 400 -1.83 -14.85 -21.37
CA LYS A 400 -0.39 -14.57 -21.19
C LYS A 400 -0.04 -13.11 -21.54
N ASN A 401 -0.63 -12.15 -20.84
CA ASN A 401 -0.30 -10.74 -21.00
C ASN A 401 1.02 -10.46 -20.27
N LEU A 402 2.04 -10.01 -21.03
CA LEU A 402 3.38 -9.68 -20.55
C LEU A 402 3.61 -8.16 -20.56
N ASP A 403 2.54 -7.37 -20.59
CA ASP A 403 2.61 -5.92 -20.68
C ASP A 403 3.07 -5.35 -19.33
N ILE A 404 4.06 -4.46 -19.40
CA ILE A 404 4.59 -3.70 -18.27
C ILE A 404 4.27 -2.24 -18.54
N HIS A 405 3.74 -1.54 -17.53
CA HIS A 405 3.45 -0.11 -17.67
C HIS A 405 4.76 0.66 -17.98
N HIS A 406 4.68 1.66 -18.84
CA HIS A 406 5.85 2.40 -19.32
C HIS A 406 5.62 3.91 -19.21
N LEU A 407 6.56 4.58 -18.55
CA LEU A 407 6.71 6.03 -18.58
C LEU A 407 7.78 6.42 -19.62
N PRO A 408 7.44 7.21 -20.65
CA PRO A 408 8.38 7.59 -21.70
C PRO A 408 9.41 8.62 -21.23
N GLU A 409 10.51 8.72 -21.96
CA GLU A 409 11.65 9.60 -21.66
C GLU A 409 11.28 11.09 -21.48
N TYR A 410 10.36 11.61 -22.30
CA TYR A 410 9.88 12.99 -22.19
C TYR A 410 9.07 13.24 -20.90
N ALA A 411 8.58 12.19 -20.25
CA ALA A 411 7.99 12.30 -18.90
C ALA A 411 9.06 12.48 -17.81
N ILE A 412 10.35 12.32 -18.14
CA ILE A 412 11.47 12.39 -17.20
C ILE A 412 12.38 13.61 -17.45
N ILE A 413 12.60 14.01 -18.71
CA ILE A 413 13.59 15.05 -19.05
C ILE A 413 12.93 16.24 -19.79
N ALA A 414 13.13 17.48 -19.30
CA ALA A 414 13.95 18.50 -19.99
C ALA A 414 13.77 19.96 -19.52
N SER A 415 12.70 20.38 -18.81
CA SER A 415 12.61 21.78 -18.32
C SER A 415 12.15 21.96 -16.88
N ALA A 416 11.62 20.92 -16.23
CA ALA A 416 11.10 20.99 -14.86
C ALA A 416 12.21 21.16 -13.80
N ALA A 417 13.35 20.47 -13.94
CA ALA A 417 14.47 20.60 -13.01
C ALA A 417 15.09 22.01 -13.04
N PHE A 418 15.23 22.60 -14.23
CA PHE A 418 15.65 24.00 -14.35
C PHE A 418 14.60 24.99 -13.85
N ALA A 419 13.33 24.63 -14.02
CA ALA A 419 12.22 25.54 -13.73
C ALA A 419 11.54 25.28 -12.38
N ARG A 420 12.14 24.44 -11.51
CA ARG A 420 11.80 24.21 -10.08
C ARG A 420 10.30 23.98 -9.81
N VAL A 421 9.64 23.29 -10.73
CA VAL A 421 8.20 23.00 -10.68
C VAL A 421 7.96 21.60 -11.22
N PRO A 422 7.11 20.78 -10.59
CA PRO A 422 6.72 19.47 -11.10
C PRO A 422 6.33 19.51 -12.58
N ALA A 423 6.82 18.55 -13.37
CA ALA A 423 6.64 18.53 -14.82
C ALA A 423 5.16 18.39 -15.21
N VAL A 424 4.36 17.67 -14.41
CA VAL A 424 2.91 17.51 -14.59
C VAL A 424 2.14 18.84 -14.59
N TYR A 425 2.68 19.91 -13.99
CA TYR A 425 2.03 21.23 -13.99
C TYR A 425 2.40 22.09 -15.20
N LYS A 426 3.43 21.70 -15.96
CA LYS A 426 3.93 22.46 -17.10
C LYS A 426 3.62 21.81 -18.44
N HIS A 427 3.54 20.49 -18.47
CA HIS A 427 3.45 19.72 -19.70
C HIS A 427 2.24 18.79 -19.68
N ILE A 428 1.30 19.03 -20.59
CA ILE A 428 0.05 18.26 -20.67
C ILE A 428 0.28 16.77 -21.00
N SER A 429 1.32 16.46 -21.78
CA SER A 429 1.71 15.07 -22.04
C SER A 429 2.16 14.36 -20.77
N VAL A 430 3.01 15.01 -19.97
CA VAL A 430 3.50 14.49 -18.69
C VAL A 430 2.36 14.34 -17.69
N TYR A 431 1.42 15.29 -17.67
CA TYR A 431 0.18 15.17 -16.90
C TYR A 431 -0.55 13.85 -17.20
N TYR A 432 -0.80 13.52 -18.47
CA TYR A 432 -1.54 12.31 -18.82
C TYR A 432 -0.75 11.04 -18.47
N TYR A 433 0.56 11.01 -18.70
CA TYR A 433 1.39 9.86 -18.33
C TYR A 433 1.36 9.57 -16.82
N TYR A 434 1.50 10.59 -15.98
CA TYR A 434 1.44 10.41 -14.52
C TYR A 434 0.01 10.20 -14.01
N GLN A 435 -1.00 10.74 -14.69
CA GLN A 435 -2.39 10.43 -14.39
C GLN A 435 -2.66 8.95 -14.64
N ASP A 436 -2.17 8.39 -15.75
CA ASP A 436 -2.33 6.98 -16.07
C ASP A 436 -1.50 6.08 -15.15
N LEU A 437 -0.30 6.51 -14.74
CA LEU A 437 0.46 5.82 -13.70
C LEU A 437 -0.30 5.82 -12.36
N ALA A 438 -0.89 6.96 -11.98
CA ALA A 438 -1.72 7.04 -10.77
C ALA A 438 -2.96 6.13 -10.87
N LYS A 439 -3.58 6.00 -12.04
CA LYS A 439 -4.66 5.03 -12.30
C LYS A 439 -4.18 3.59 -12.31
N GLU A 440 -2.95 3.29 -12.73
CA GLU A 440 -2.43 1.92 -12.72
C GLU A 440 -2.31 1.41 -11.28
N TYR A 441 -1.80 2.23 -10.35
CA TYR A 441 -1.46 1.77 -9.01
C TYR A 441 -2.43 2.20 -7.91
N PHE A 442 -3.04 3.38 -8.00
CA PHE A 442 -3.65 4.05 -6.85
C PHE A 442 -5.13 4.39 -7.03
N LEU A 443 -5.53 4.91 -8.19
CA LEU A 443 -6.89 5.45 -8.40
C LEU A 443 -7.80 4.38 -9.02
N GLN A 444 -8.98 4.15 -8.42
CA GLN A 444 -10.00 3.20 -8.89
C GLN A 444 -11.02 3.85 -9.82
#